data_AF-A0A5C3PL14-F1
#
_entry.id   AF-A0A5C3PL14-F1
#
_cell.length_a   1.000
_cell.length_b   1.000
_cell.length_c   1.000
_cell.angle_alpha   90.00
_cell.angle_beta   90.00
_cell.angle_gamma   90.00
#
_symmetry.space_group_name_H-M   'P 1'
#
loop_
_entity.id
_entity.type
_entity.pdbx_description
1 polymer ?
#
loop_
_entity_poly.entity_id
_entity_poly.type
_entity_poly.pdbx_seq_one_letter_code
_entity_poly.pdbx_strand_id
1 'polypeptide(L)'
;MPHTLRLPAEVTDNILDYLHDDHPALRTCCLVSRSWLPSCRYHLFSEVVVRSADHPLSLSNFLEFLPTCPDITSYIRTLKVV
;
A
#
# COMPACT_ATOMS: atom_id res chain seq x y z
N MET A 1 -17.28 30.13 -1.07
CA MET A 1 -16.22 29.15 -1.32
C MET A 1 -16.02 28.33 -0.06
N PRO A 2 -16.48 27.07 0.03
CA PRO A 2 -16.18 26.27 1.21
C PRO A 2 -14.66 26.05 1.25
N HIS A 3 -14.01 26.61 2.25
CA HIS A 3 -12.61 26.33 2.53
C HIS A 3 -12.59 24.94 3.13
N THR A 4 -12.35 23.93 2.30
CA THR A 4 -12.16 22.57 2.81
C THR A 4 -10.92 22.60 3.69
N LEU A 5 -11.10 22.44 5.00
CA LEU A 5 -10.00 22.26 5.95
C LEU A 5 -9.24 21.00 5.55
N ARG A 6 -8.16 21.18 4.78
CA ARG A 6 -7.24 20.11 4.40
C ARG A 6 -6.01 20.23 5.27
N LEU A 7 -5.71 19.16 5.99
CA LEU A 7 -4.43 19.04 6.66
C LEU A 7 -3.30 19.06 5.62
N PRO A 8 -2.14 19.65 5.94
CA PRO A 8 -0.94 19.47 5.12
C PRO A 8 -0.60 17.99 4.95
N ALA A 9 -0.07 17.62 3.78
CA ALA A 9 0.27 16.23 3.46
C ALA A 9 1.25 15.62 4.47
N GLU A 10 2.25 16.39 4.89
CA GLU A 10 3.23 15.99 5.92
C GLU A 10 2.56 15.55 7.22
N VAL A 11 1.47 16.20 7.64
CA VAL A 11 0.75 15.84 8.87
C VAL A 11 0.00 14.52 8.67
N THR A 12 -0.64 14.33 7.53
CA THR A 12 -1.34 13.08 7.23
C THR A 12 -0.37 11.91 7.06
N ASP A 13 0.80 12.14 6.47
CA ASP A 13 1.85 11.14 6.29
C ASP A 13 2.39 10.70 7.65
N ASN A 14 2.73 11.66 8.52
CA ASN A 14 3.17 11.35 9.89
C ASN A 14 2.12 10.52 10.68
N ILE A 15 0.83 10.82 10.53
CA ILE A 15 -0.24 10.02 11.16
C ILE A 15 -0.23 8.58 10.64
N LEU A 16 -0.13 8.42 9.32
CA LEU A 16 -0.16 7.12 8.66
C LEU A 16 1.11 6.29 8.93
N ASP A 17 2.25 6.94 9.16
CA ASP A 17 3.49 6.28 9.55
C ASP A 17 3.36 5.56 10.91
N TYR A 18 2.56 6.08 11.85
CA TYR A 18 2.27 5.35 13.10
C TYR A 18 1.41 4.10 12.91
N LEU A 19 0.79 3.93 11.74
CA LEU A 19 -0.06 2.78 11.41
C LEU A 19 0.65 1.75 10.52
N HIS A 20 1.96 1.88 10.29
CA HIS A 20 2.71 1.03 9.34
C HIS A 20 2.48 -0.49 9.52
N ASP A 21 2.32 -0.95 10.76
CA ASP A 21 2.07 -2.37 11.08
C ASP A 21 0.56 -2.74 11.17
N ASP A 22 -0.35 -1.75 11.22
CA ASP A 22 -1.80 -1.96 11.32
C ASP A 22 -2.45 -1.92 9.94
N HIS A 23 -2.30 -3.01 9.19
CA HIS A 23 -2.87 -3.14 7.84
C HIS A 23 -4.40 -2.95 7.79
N PRO A 24 -5.21 -3.48 8.73
CA PRO A 24 -6.63 -3.17 8.80
C PRO A 24 -6.92 -1.67 8.90
N ALA A 25 -6.24 -0.95 9.80
CA ALA A 25 -6.42 0.49 9.95
C ALA A 25 -6.00 1.25 8.67
N LEU A 26 -4.87 0.89 8.07
CA LEU A 26 -4.41 1.49 6.80
C LEU A 26 -5.42 1.28 5.66
N ARG A 27 -6.06 0.11 5.57
CA ARG A 27 -7.13 -0.16 4.59
C ARG A 27 -8.34 0.74 4.81
N THR A 28 -8.72 0.98 6.05
CA THR A 28 -9.79 1.95 6.37
C THR A 28 -9.36 3.37 6.01
N CYS A 29 -8.12 3.76 6.30
CA CYS A 29 -7.56 5.07 5.97
C CYS A 29 -7.56 5.36 4.46
N CYS A 30 -7.33 4.36 3.60
CA CYS A 30 -7.47 4.48 2.14
C CYS A 30 -8.85 5.01 1.71
N LEU A 31 -9.90 4.76 2.49
CA LEU A 31 -11.29 5.13 2.18
C LEU A 31 -11.69 6.48 2.75
N VAL A 32 -10.91 7.05 3.68
CA VAL A 32 -11.21 8.35 4.33
C VAL A 32 -11.05 9.51 3.35
N SER A 33 -9.95 9.54 2.59
CA SER A 33 -9.67 10.59 1.62
C SER A 33 -8.74 10.10 0.51
N ARG A 34 -8.95 10.60 -0.71
CA ARG A 34 -8.03 10.36 -1.84
C ARG A 34 -6.61 10.85 -1.56
N SER A 35 -6.44 11.88 -0.75
CA SER A 35 -5.11 12.41 -0.40
C SER A 35 -4.31 11.50 0.53
N TRP A 36 -4.97 10.56 1.23
CA TRP A 36 -4.32 9.61 2.14
C TRP A 36 -3.88 8.34 1.40
N LEU A 37 -4.44 8.10 0.22
CA LEU A 37 -4.26 6.89 -0.55
C LEU A 37 -2.78 6.60 -0.90
N PRO A 38 -1.95 7.57 -1.34
CA PRO A 38 -0.55 7.29 -1.68
C PRO A 38 0.24 6.74 -0.48
N SER A 39 0.11 7.36 0.68
CA SER A 39 0.83 6.99 1.90
C SER A 39 0.30 5.69 2.49
N CYS A 40 -1.01 5.44 2.43
CA CYS A 40 -1.56 4.13 2.83
C CYS A 40 -1.08 3.01 1.89
N ARG A 41 -1.06 3.25 0.57
CA ARG A 41 -0.59 2.26 -0.42
C ARG A 41 0.90 1.98 -0.29
N TYR A 42 1.69 3.00 0.06
CA TYR A 42 3.09 2.84 0.41
C TYR A 42 3.24 1.80 1.52
N HIS A 43 2.56 1.97 2.65
CA HIS A 43 2.69 1.03 3.77
C HIS A 43 2.14 -0.35 3.42
N LEU A 44 0.96 -0.43 2.78
CA LEU A 44 0.29 -1.70 2.45
C LEU A 44 1.00 -2.56 1.40
N PHE A 45 1.73 -1.94 0.46
CA PHE A 45 2.31 -2.63 -0.69
C PHE A 45 3.84 -2.53 -0.75
N SER A 46 4.48 -1.91 0.24
CA SER A 46 5.95 -1.80 0.32
C SER A 46 6.64 -3.16 0.38
N GLU A 47 6.02 -4.14 1.02
CA GLU A 47 6.55 -5.48 1.18
C GLU A 47 5.60 -6.53 0.59
N VAL A 48 6.16 -7.41 -0.25
CA VAL A 48 5.45 -8.56 -0.82
C VAL A 48 6.17 -9.85 -0.44
N VAL A 49 5.40 -10.81 0.06
CA VAL A 49 5.89 -12.16 0.39
C VAL A 49 5.38 -13.13 -0.65
N VAL A 50 6.31 -13.80 -1.31
CA VAL A 50 6.07 -14.85 -2.30
C VAL A 50 6.43 -16.20 -1.69
N ARG A 51 5.64 -17.23 -2.00
CA ARG A 51 5.78 -18.59 -1.47
C ARG A 51 6.13 -19.60 -2.56
N SER A 52 6.21 -20.88 -2.17
CA SER A 52 6.45 -22.02 -3.06
C SER A 52 5.49 -22.08 -4.26
N ALA A 53 5.88 -22.83 -5.29
CA ALA A 53 5.17 -22.90 -6.57
C ALA A 53 3.69 -23.33 -6.45
N ASP A 54 3.37 -24.19 -5.47
CA ASP A 54 2.02 -24.71 -5.25
C ASP A 54 1.11 -23.75 -4.46
N HIS A 55 1.64 -22.61 -4.01
CA HIS A 55 0.90 -21.63 -3.23
C HIS A 55 0.27 -20.56 -4.15
N PRO A 56 -0.94 -20.03 -3.84
CA PRO A 56 -1.57 -18.97 -4.65
C PRO A 56 -0.74 -17.67 -4.79
N LEU A 57 0.15 -17.41 -3.83
CA LEU A 57 1.13 -16.32 -3.85
C LEU A 57 2.51 -16.79 -4.34
N SER A 58 2.54 -17.67 -5.35
CA SER A 58 3.79 -18.13 -5.96
C SER A 58 4.48 -17.02 -6.76
N LEU A 59 5.76 -17.24 -7.07
CA LEU A 59 6.54 -16.27 -7.85
C LEU A 59 5.94 -16.08 -9.24
N SER A 60 5.46 -17.15 -9.87
CA SER A 60 4.81 -17.10 -11.18
C SER A 60 3.57 -16.22 -11.16
N ASN A 61 2.66 -16.42 -10.19
CA ASN A 61 1.45 -15.60 -10.05
C ASN A 61 1.79 -14.13 -9.75
N PHE A 62 2.84 -13.89 -8.95
CA PHE A 62 3.32 -12.53 -8.69
C PHE A 62 3.84 -11.85 -9.97
N LEU A 63 4.65 -12.55 -10.76
CA LEU A 63 5.17 -12.02 -12.04
C LEU A 63 4.04 -11.75 -13.05
N GLU A 64 3.00 -12.60 -13.07
CA GLU A 64 1.78 -12.37 -13.87
C GLU A 64 0.96 -11.18 -13.37
N PHE A 65 0.95 -10.92 -12.05
CA PHE A 65 0.26 -9.78 -11.46
C PHE A 65 0.93 -8.44 -11.80
N LEU A 66 2.27 -8.37 -11.84
CA LEU A 66 3.02 -7.12 -12.04
C LEU A 66 2.51 -6.25 -13.21
N PRO A 67 2.30 -6.77 -14.44
CA PRO A 67 1.81 -5.96 -15.55
C PRO A 67 0.34 -5.52 -15.42
N THR A 68 -0.46 -6.18 -14.58
CA THR A 68 -1.91 -5.89 -14.48
C THR A 68 -2.23 -4.61 -13.71
N CYS A 69 -1.34 -4.17 -12.83
CA CYS A 69 -1.57 -3.06 -11.90
C CYS A 69 -0.30 -2.20 -11.69
N PRO A 70 0.16 -1.47 -12.72
CA PRO A 70 1.40 -0.68 -12.64
C PRO A 70 1.40 0.36 -11.52
N ASP A 71 0.23 0.90 -11.16
CA ASP A 71 0.11 1.85 -10.05
C ASP A 71 0.47 1.22 -8.71
N ILE A 72 0.11 -0.05 -8.48
CA ILE A 72 0.40 -0.76 -7.22
C ILE A 72 1.86 -1.22 -7.22
N THR A 73 2.36 -1.71 -8.35
CA THR A 73 3.74 -2.22 -8.43
C THR A 73 4.78 -1.14 -8.16
N SER A 74 4.48 0.12 -8.45
CA SER A 74 5.34 1.26 -8.11
C SER A 74 5.60 1.42 -6.61
N TYR A 75 4.76 0.85 -5.74
CA TYR A 75 4.92 0.89 -4.30
C TYR A 75 5.75 -0.27 -3.75
N ILE A 76 6.01 -1.33 -4.54
CA ILE A 76 6.74 -2.51 -4.06
C ILE A 76 8.22 -2.17 -3.90
N ARG A 77 8.73 -2.32 -2.68
CA ARG A 77 10.12 -2.01 -2.32
C ARG A 77 10.91 -3.24 -1.89
N THR A 78 10.24 -4.21 -1.30
CA THR A 78 10.87 -5.43 -0.76
C THR A 78 10.09 -6.65 -1.21
N LEU A 79 10.80 -7.61 -1.78
CA LEU A 79 10.29 -8.92 -2.13
C LEU A 79 10.96 -9.96 -1.23
N LYS A 80 10.15 -10.72 -0.47
CA LYS A 80 10.63 -11.84 0.36
C LYS A 80 10.15 -13.15 -0.25
N VAL A 81 11.06 -14.11 -0.43
CA VAL A 81 10.73 -15.46 -0.89
C VAL A 81 10.87 -16.40 0.31
N VAL A 82 9.77 -17.10 0.64
CA VAL A 82 9.69 -18.00 1.81
C VAL A 82 9.21 -19.40 1.43
#